data_AF-A0ABD1NVF7-F1
#
_entry.id   AF-A0ABD1NVF7-F1
#
_cell.length_a   1.000
_cell.length_b   1.000
_cell.length_c   1.000
_cell.angle_alpha   90.00
_cell.angle_beta   90.00
_cell.angle_gamma   90.00
#
_symmetry.space_group_name_H-M   'P 1'
#
loop_
_entity.id
_entity.type
_entity.pdbx_description
1 polymer ?
#
loop_
_entity_poly.entity_id
_entity_poly.type
_entity_poly.pdbx_seq_one_letter_code
_entity_poly.pdbx_strand_id
1 'polypeptide(L)'
;MQGFDGHDFLQRLKGKSIMFVGDSLSRNQWQSLTCMLYTALPSIKYNVSRVGDVSTFTFTDFDVKVMLDRSVYLVDVVRESNGRILKLDSIEGGKLWKGVDMLIFNTWHWWNRRGATQPLVQLLFF
;
A
#
# COMPACT_ATOMS: atom_id res chain seq x y z
N MET A 1 -10.33 4.52 -23.84
CA MET A 1 -9.27 3.80 -23.11
C MET A 1 -8.91 2.57 -23.90
N GLN A 2 -7.62 2.23 -24.01
CA GLN A 2 -7.19 0.93 -24.52
C GLN A 2 -7.53 -0.16 -23.48
N GLY A 3 -7.70 -1.41 -23.93
CA GLY A 3 -7.92 -2.56 -23.05
C GLY A 3 -6.68 -2.86 -22.19
N PHE A 4 -6.90 -3.51 -21.04
CA PHE A 4 -5.82 -3.93 -20.15
C PHE A 4 -5.24 -5.28 -20.60
N ASP A 5 -3.94 -5.31 -20.88
CA ASP A 5 -3.18 -6.54 -21.15
C ASP A 5 -2.26 -6.83 -19.95
N GLY A 6 -2.59 -7.87 -19.18
CA GLY A 6 -1.83 -8.23 -17.98
C GLY A 6 -0.45 -8.82 -18.27
N HIS A 7 -0.26 -9.47 -19.43
CA HIS A 7 1.04 -10.01 -19.82
C HIS A 7 1.99 -8.88 -20.23
N ASP A 8 1.53 -7.95 -21.07
CA ASP A 8 2.30 -6.74 -21.43
C ASP A 8 2.65 -5.91 -20.17
N PHE A 9 1.70 -5.76 -19.25
CA PHE A 9 1.94 -5.08 -17.98
C PHE A 9 3.08 -5.72 -17.17
N LEU A 10 3.04 -7.03 -16.94
CA LEU A 10 4.08 -7.75 -16.20
C LEU A 10 5.42 -7.74 -16.93
N GLN A 11 5.41 -7.86 -18.25
CA GLN A 11 6.62 -7.84 -19.06
C GLN A 11 7.34 -6.48 -18.97
N ARG A 12 6.59 -5.37 -19.02
CA ARG A 12 7.15 -4.01 -18.87
C ARG A 12 7.70 -3.73 -17.48
N LEU A 13 7.16 -4.39 -16.47
CA LEU A 13 7.55 -4.23 -15.08
C LEU A 13 8.48 -5.33 -14.57
N LYS A 14 9.05 -6.13 -15.47
CA LYS A 14 9.94 -7.22 -15.10
C LYS A 14 11.07 -6.74 -14.18
N GLY A 15 11.23 -7.41 -13.03
CA GLY A 15 12.21 -7.07 -11.99
C GLY A 15 11.88 -5.80 -11.19
N LYS A 16 10.67 -5.24 -11.32
CA LYS A 16 10.25 -4.00 -10.65
C LYS A 16 9.28 -4.25 -9.50
N SER A 17 9.16 -3.22 -8.67
CA SER A 17 8.28 -3.18 -7.50
C SER A 17 7.27 -2.05 -7.60
N ILE A 18 6.01 -2.38 -7.33
CA ILE A 18 4.91 -1.42 -7.15
C ILE A 18 4.46 -1.52 -5.70
N MET A 19 4.33 -0.41 -5.00
CA MET A 19 3.79 -0.38 -3.64
C MET A 19 2.59 0.58 -3.54
N PHE A 20 1.47 0.02 -3.13
CA PHE A 20 0.32 0.79 -2.68
C PHE A 20 0.53 1.18 -1.22
N VAL A 21 0.46 2.46 -0.93
CA VAL A 21 0.62 3.00 0.43
C VAL A 21 -0.67 3.70 0.81
N GLY A 22 -1.28 3.32 1.93
CA GLY A 22 -2.45 4.05 2.39
C GLY A 22 -3.47 3.28 3.21
N ASP A 23 -4.73 3.72 3.05
CA ASP A 23 -5.87 3.20 3.78
C ASP A 23 -6.53 1.97 3.10
N SER A 24 -7.78 1.69 3.48
CA SER A 24 -8.56 0.57 2.92
C SER A 24 -8.75 0.66 1.40
N LEU A 25 -8.75 1.85 0.80
CA LEU A 25 -8.84 2.02 -0.64
C LEU A 25 -7.57 1.55 -1.34
N SER A 26 -6.39 1.87 -0.81
CA SER A 26 -5.10 1.34 -1.31
C SER A 26 -5.08 -0.18 -1.28
N ARG A 27 -5.58 -0.79 -0.19
CA ARG A 27 -5.71 -2.26 -0.11
C ARG A 27 -6.64 -2.81 -1.19
N ASN A 28 -7.79 -2.18 -1.42
CA ASN A 28 -8.73 -2.63 -2.44
C ASN A 28 -8.12 -2.51 -3.86
N GLN A 29 -7.38 -1.44 -4.14
CA GLN A 29 -6.66 -1.26 -5.40
C GLN A 29 -5.55 -2.30 -5.58
N TRP A 30 -4.76 -2.54 -4.54
CA TRP A 30 -3.75 -3.61 -4.52
C TRP A 30 -4.38 -4.97 -4.82
N GLN A 31 -5.46 -5.34 -4.12
CA GLN A 31 -6.18 -6.59 -4.37
C GLN A 31 -6.73 -6.65 -5.80
N SER A 32 -7.36 -5.59 -6.28
CA SER A 32 -7.89 -5.51 -7.64
C SER A 32 -6.81 -5.74 -8.70
N LEU A 33 -5.65 -5.07 -8.59
CA LEU A 33 -4.55 -5.26 -9.53
C LEU A 33 -4.00 -6.69 -9.48
N THR A 34 -3.76 -7.24 -8.28
CA THR A 34 -3.27 -8.62 -8.15
C THR A 34 -4.23 -9.63 -8.78
N CYS A 35 -5.54 -9.46 -8.59
CA CYS A 35 -6.56 -10.31 -9.22
C CYS A 35 -6.55 -10.17 -10.74
N MET A 36 -6.52 -8.94 -11.29
CA MET A 36 -6.49 -8.73 -12.74
C MET A 36 -5.29 -9.44 -13.38
N LEU A 37 -4.10 -9.30 -12.77
CA LEU A 37 -2.88 -9.95 -13.24
C LEU A 37 -2.93 -11.47 -13.14
N TYR A 38 -3.43 -12.00 -12.01
CA TYR A 38 -3.63 -13.44 -11.85
C TYR A 38 -4.62 -14.01 -12.88
N THR A 39 -5.72 -13.30 -13.15
CA THR A 39 -6.72 -13.75 -14.14
C THR A 39 -6.23 -13.64 -15.57
N ALA A 40 -5.35 -12.69 -15.88
CA ALA A 40 -4.77 -12.53 -17.21
C ALA A 40 -3.80 -13.66 -17.57
N LEU A 41 -3.16 -14.28 -16.57
CA LEU A 41 -2.23 -15.40 -16.74
C LEU A 41 -2.51 -16.51 -15.71
N PRO A 42 -3.53 -17.37 -15.92
CA PRO A 42 -4.01 -18.32 -14.92
C PRO A 42 -2.98 -19.35 -14.40
N SER A 43 -1.91 -19.60 -15.15
CA SER A 43 -0.83 -20.53 -14.79
C SER A 43 0.41 -19.84 -14.20
N ILE A 44 0.36 -18.52 -13.97
CA ILE A 44 1.49 -17.76 -13.44
C ILE A 44 1.85 -18.19 -12.03
N LYS A 45 3.15 -18.36 -11.78
CA LYS A 45 3.63 -18.68 -10.44
C LYS A 45 3.72 -17.41 -9.59
N TYR A 46 3.29 -17.52 -8.35
CA TYR A 46 3.35 -16.41 -7.40
C TYR A 46 3.68 -16.84 -5.99
N ASN A 47 4.16 -15.89 -5.19
CA ASN A 47 4.37 -16.04 -3.75
C ASN A 47 3.75 -14.85 -3.01
N VAL A 48 3.16 -15.11 -1.84
CA VAL A 48 2.61 -14.08 -0.96
C VAL A 48 3.37 -14.12 0.35
N SER A 49 3.93 -12.98 0.74
CA SER A 49 4.64 -12.82 2.01
C SER A 49 4.18 -11.57 2.73
N ARG A 50 4.38 -11.55 4.04
CA ARG A 50 4.16 -10.37 4.87
C ARG A 50 5.34 -10.20 5.80
N VAL A 51 5.95 -9.02 5.76
CA VAL A 51 7.05 -8.63 6.64
C VAL A 51 6.65 -7.34 7.34
N GLY A 52 6.44 -7.41 8.65
CA GLY A 52 5.84 -6.32 9.42
C GLY A 52 4.48 -5.92 8.85
N ASP A 53 4.33 -4.64 8.51
CA ASP A 53 3.10 -4.09 7.95
C ASP A 53 3.03 -4.11 6.42
N VAL A 54 4.08 -4.62 5.77
CA VAL A 54 4.14 -4.71 4.31
C VAL A 54 3.74 -6.10 3.84
N SER A 55 2.68 -6.15 3.03
CA SER A 55 2.26 -7.37 2.33
C SER A 55 2.78 -7.34 0.90
N THR A 56 3.36 -8.43 0.40
CA THR A 56 4.00 -8.50 -0.92
C THR A 56 3.45 -9.68 -1.69
N PHE A 57 2.89 -9.40 -2.88
CA PHE A 57 2.50 -10.40 -3.87
C PHE A 57 3.55 -10.41 -4.99
N THR A 58 4.27 -11.51 -5.16
CA THR A 58 5.37 -11.61 -6.13
C THR A 58 4.96 -12.52 -7.28
N PHE A 59 4.93 -12.01 -8.50
CA PHE A 59 4.79 -12.81 -9.72
C PHE A 59 6.17 -13.31 -10.13
N THR A 60 6.50 -14.55 -9.79
CA THR A 60 7.89 -15.05 -9.77
C THR A 60 8.51 -15.18 -11.16
N ASP A 61 7.70 -15.47 -12.18
CA ASP A 61 8.18 -15.62 -13.56
C ASP A 61 8.70 -14.28 -14.16
N PHE A 62 8.24 -13.15 -13.60
CA PHE A 62 8.62 -11.80 -14.00
C PHE A 62 9.44 -11.07 -12.93
N ASP A 63 9.61 -11.66 -11.74
CA ASP A 63 10.13 -10.98 -10.55
C ASP A 63 9.45 -9.60 -10.30
N VAL A 64 8.14 -9.53 -10.54
CA VAL A 64 7.34 -8.32 -10.28
C VAL A 64 6.76 -8.42 -8.89
N LYS A 65 6.98 -7.39 -8.08
CA LYS A 65 6.46 -7.30 -6.70
C LYS A 65 5.33 -6.27 -6.64
N VAL A 66 4.15 -6.70 -6.23
CA VAL A 66 2.99 -5.84 -5.98
C VAL A 66 2.74 -5.81 -4.47
N MET A 67 3.08 -4.69 -3.85
CA MET A 67 3.22 -4.52 -2.41
C MET A 67 2.10 -3.63 -1.85
N LEU A 68 1.79 -3.81 -0.58
CA LEU A 68 0.86 -2.98 0.19
C LEU A 68 1.52 -2.62 1.52
N ASP A 69 1.69 -1.32 1.75
CA ASP A 69 2.03 -0.75 3.05
C ASP A 69 0.81 -0.01 3.63
N ARG A 70 0.41 -0.37 4.85
CA ARG A 70 -0.79 0.18 5.49
C ARG A 70 -0.47 1.43 6.30
N SER A 71 -0.11 2.52 5.61
CA SER A 71 0.03 3.84 6.22
C SER A 71 -1.25 4.68 6.06
N VAL A 72 -2.22 4.47 6.96
CA VAL A 72 -3.58 5.04 6.85
C VAL A 72 -3.59 6.56 6.66
N TYR A 73 -2.70 7.26 7.35
CA TYR A 73 -2.60 8.73 7.33
C TYR A 73 -1.34 9.24 6.61
N LEU A 74 -0.54 8.34 6.02
CA LEU A 74 0.80 8.58 5.48
C LEU A 74 1.86 9.04 6.49
N VAL A 75 1.46 9.82 7.49
CA VAL A 75 2.30 10.28 8.60
C VAL A 75 2.32 9.29 9.76
N ASP A 76 3.31 9.44 10.64
CA ASP A 76 3.48 8.55 11.78
C ASP A 76 2.36 8.75 12.82
N VAL A 77 1.83 7.61 13.28
CA VAL A 77 0.89 7.56 14.40
C VAL A 77 1.62 6.96 15.59
N VAL A 78 1.95 7.80 16.57
CA VAL A 78 2.66 7.38 17.78
C VAL A 78 1.69 7.19 18.93
N ARG A 79 2.05 6.37 19.93
CA ARG A 79 1.29 6.22 21.17
C ARG A 79 2.00 6.99 22.27
N GLU A 80 1.31 7.95 22.87
CA GLU A 80 1.75 8.72 24.03
C GLU A 80 0.77 8.51 25.21
N SER A 81 1.03 9.17 26.33
CA SER A 81 0.25 9.01 27.57
C SER A 81 -1.23 9.41 27.43
N ASN A 82 -1.54 10.35 26.53
CA ASN A 82 -2.88 10.86 26.26
C ASN A 82 -3.62 10.11 25.13
N GLY A 83 -3.01 9.12 24.47
CA GLY A 83 -3.62 8.36 23.39
C GLY A 83 -2.68 8.14 22.21
N ARG A 84 -3.24 7.90 21.02
CA ARG A 84 -2.44 7.95 19.79
C ARG A 84 -2.42 9.38 19.28
N ILE A 85 -1.32 9.78 18.67
CA ILE A 85 -1.13 11.11 18.10
C ILE A 85 -0.70 10.96 16.65
N LEU A 86 -1.28 11.78 15.79
CA LEU A 86 -0.80 12.01 14.42
C LEU A 86 0.32 13.05 14.47
N LYS A 87 1.54 12.64 14.13
CA LYS A 87 2.67 13.56 13.95
C LYS A 87 2.72 14.03 12.51
N LEU A 88 2.07 15.16 12.23
CA LEU A 88 1.90 15.67 10.86
C LEU A 88 3.22 16.05 10.17
N ASP A 89 4.27 16.25 10.96
CA ASP A 89 5.64 16.60 10.56
C ASP A 89 6.57 15.38 10.45
N SER A 90 6.05 14.15 10.62
CA SER A 90 6.85 12.92 10.69
C SER A 90 6.39 11.85 9.70
N ILE A 91 7.33 11.32 8.92
CA ILE A 91 7.13 10.22 7.95
C ILE A 91 8.24 9.15 8.07
N GLU A 92 8.66 8.85 9.31
CA GLU A 92 9.69 7.85 9.60
C GLU A 92 9.31 6.45 9.07
N GLY A 93 8.01 6.10 9.09
CA GLY A 93 7.49 4.90 8.43
C GLY A 93 7.79 4.84 6.92
N GLY A 94 7.97 6.00 6.28
CA GLY A 94 8.30 6.12 4.86
C GLY A 94 9.66 5.58 4.46
N LYS A 95 10.50 5.18 5.43
CA LYS A 95 11.75 4.43 5.15
C LYS A 95 11.50 3.14 4.36
N LEU A 96 10.33 2.52 4.53
CA LEU A 96 9.92 1.31 3.82
C LEU A 96 9.66 1.54 2.32
N TRP A 97 9.45 2.80 1.90
CA TRP A 97 9.13 3.16 0.51
C TRP A 97 10.38 3.34 -0.35
N LYS A 98 11.55 3.46 0.30
CA LYS A 98 12.82 3.68 -0.41
C LYS A 98 13.17 2.46 -1.27
N GLY A 99 13.59 2.74 -2.50
CA GLY A 99 13.99 1.70 -3.46
C GLY A 99 12.83 1.00 -4.17
N VAL A 100 11.58 1.39 -3.92
CA VAL A 100 10.43 0.92 -4.70
C VAL A 100 10.37 1.67 -6.03
N ASP A 101 10.15 0.97 -7.15
CA ASP A 101 10.14 1.57 -8.49
C ASP A 101 8.89 2.43 -8.75
N MET A 102 7.75 2.05 -8.18
CA MET A 102 6.48 2.76 -8.32
C MET A 102 5.72 2.82 -7.00
N LEU A 103 5.40 4.03 -6.55
CA LEU A 103 4.62 4.27 -5.33
C LEU A 103 3.25 4.85 -5.68
N ILE A 104 2.20 4.26 -5.12
CA ILE A 104 0.81 4.69 -5.31
C ILE A 104 0.23 5.02 -3.94
N PHE A 105 0.14 6.31 -3.63
CA PHE A 105 -0.35 6.81 -2.35
C PHE A 105 -1.86 7.09 -2.40
N ASN A 106 -2.57 6.75 -1.33
CA ASN A 106 -3.93 7.21 -1.09
C ASN A 106 -4.20 7.38 0.40
N THR A 107 -4.73 8.55 0.79
CA THR A 107 -5.20 8.79 2.15
C THR A 107 -6.40 9.73 2.12
N TRP A 108 -7.56 9.26 2.59
CA TRP A 108 -8.75 10.12 2.68
C TRP A 108 -9.75 9.63 3.72
N HIS A 109 -10.06 8.33 3.70
CA HIS A 109 -11.25 7.79 4.37
C HIS A 109 -11.22 7.94 5.91
N TRP A 110 -10.05 8.18 6.48
CA TRP A 110 -9.82 8.27 7.91
C TRP A 110 -9.68 9.70 8.44
N TRP A 111 -9.47 10.69 7.57
CA TRP A 111 -9.32 12.10 7.97
C TRP A 111 -10.64 12.71 8.44
N ASN A 112 -11.76 12.32 7.83
CA ASN A 112 -13.07 12.89 8.12
C ASN A 112 -13.85 12.19 9.23
N ARG A 113 -13.25 11.19 9.90
CA ARG A 113 -13.91 10.43 10.97
C ARG A 113 -13.99 11.28 12.24
N ARG A 114 -15.20 11.47 12.76
CA ARG A 114 -15.51 12.25 13.97
C ARG A 114 -16.42 11.46 14.92
N GLY A 115 -16.42 11.86 16.19
CA GLY A 115 -17.28 11.25 17.22
C GLY A 115 -16.93 9.78 17.48
N ALA A 116 -17.93 8.92 17.68
CA ALA A 116 -17.75 7.51 18.03
C ALA A 116 -16.99 6.67 16.99
N THR A 117 -16.88 7.16 15.74
CA THR A 117 -16.12 6.50 14.66
C THR A 117 -14.69 7.04 14.51
N GLN A 118 -14.36 8.11 15.25
CA GLN A 118 -13.02 8.66 15.27
C GLN A 118 -12.07 7.61 15.89
N PRO A 119 -11.02 7.20 15.17
CA PRO A 119 -9.98 6.39 15.78
C PRO A 119 -9.41 7.20 16.95
N LEU A 120 -9.13 6.58 18.09
CA LEU A 120 -8.49 7.25 19.24
C LEU A 120 -7.09 7.74 18.87
N VAL A 121 -7.03 8.83 18.08
CA VAL A 121 -5.88 9.45 17.46
C VAL A 121 -6.14 10.95 17.45
N GLN A 122 -5.30 11.69 18.16
CA GLN A 122 -5.39 13.14 18.33
C GLN A 122 -4.47 13.83 17.31
N LEU A 123 -4.93 14.93 16.72
CA LEU A 123 -4.09 15.80 15.91
C LEU A 123 -3.29 16.70 16.87
N LEU A 124 -1.97 16.62 16.83
CA LEU A 124 -1.10 17.63 17.42
C LEU A 124 -0.47 18.44 16.29
N PHE A 125 -0.73 19.74 16.32
CA PHE A 125 0.09 20.71 15.61
C PHE A 125 1.20 21.10 16.58
N PHE A 126 2.45 20.78 16.25
CA PHE A 126 3.62 21.28 16.96
C PHE A 126 3.95 22.69 16.48
#